data_AF-A0A1J0AEJ7-F1
#
_entry.id   AF-A0A1J0AEJ7-F1
#
_cell.length_a   1.000
_cell.length_b   1.000
_cell.length_c   1.000
_cell.angle_alpha   90.00
_cell.angle_beta   90.00
_cell.angle_gamma   90.00
#
_symmetry.space_group_name_H-M   'P 1'
#
loop_
_entity.id
_entity.type
_entity.pdbx_description
1 polymer ?
#
loop_
_entity_poly.entity_id
_entity_poly.type
_entity_poly.pdbx_seq_one_letter_code
_entity_poly.pdbx_strand_id
1 'polypeptide(L)'
;MFIMPVNLRIWQYGRQFFGLWALLGLALPTPPALAAERLALVTGDTTWTVTLADVTTWIDGGQPQGSLAPLAQLLAPPALAGLRDWLTRPVPLTPGQSQRLLYSEAGSQALQRLGQFFIPPDPQALKYALTLVVRQQKPITALHLLQSYPSDTVAVDALAVANVLLNAQTQQQQTAQALAAMLLLTPAGTSPPFSGQPWQAQTWVFTPPDAPQRLLKVHLFYPPGSQRVPLVLFSHGIGQTGRSLMYLGESLASQGIAAAVITHPAQSALSEFSERPQDIRRVLDYLAHHPQGQRLNLKRVGLVGHSLGGYTVLVAAGAQPQREGLNAQCQSDLALLNLSLVLLQCRALALTPWPQPAPDPRIRAVMAINPPIGGILGAEGLSSLRVPVMLIGGGQDWVTPVLPEQIQPFQGLRGKDYYLVILPSAQHLDGLDEARQFQPQRLPPIPQTFARLSREFFRTHLFPGAPPLTPARLRQPTLPLRVFAAPP
;
A
#
# COMPACT_ATOMS: atom_id res chain seq x y z
N MET A 1 52.02 -66.00 -10.51
CA MET A 1 51.17 -66.81 -9.60
C MET A 1 49.89 -65.98 -9.39
N PHE A 2 48.92 -66.06 -10.29
CA PHE A 2 47.72 -66.92 -10.13
C PHE A 2 47.11 -66.68 -8.74
N ILE A 3 45.96 -66.01 -8.58
CA ILE A 3 44.61 -66.51 -8.91
C ILE A 3 43.62 -65.32 -9.09
N MET A 4 42.92 -65.26 -10.22
CA MET A 4 41.52 -64.77 -10.36
C MET A 4 40.58 -66.00 -10.22
N PRO A 5 39.23 -65.93 -10.12
CA PRO A 5 38.28 -64.80 -10.02
C PRO A 5 37.18 -64.97 -8.93
N VAL A 6 36.42 -63.93 -8.60
CA VAL A 6 35.01 -64.11 -8.16
C VAL A 6 34.11 -63.22 -9.01
N ASN A 7 33.08 -63.88 -9.54
CA ASN A 7 32.23 -63.49 -10.65
C ASN A 7 31.42 -62.20 -10.45
N LEU A 8 31.43 -61.37 -11.50
CA LEU A 8 30.26 -60.62 -11.93
C LEU A 8 29.13 -61.57 -12.33
N ARG A 9 28.01 -61.51 -11.61
CA ARG A 9 26.62 -61.79 -12.00
C ARG A 9 25.83 -61.51 -10.71
N ILE A 10 25.08 -60.43 -10.60
CA ILE A 10 23.69 -60.34 -11.05
C ILE A 10 23.36 -58.84 -11.12
N TRP A 11 23.30 -58.27 -12.32
CA TRP A 11 22.38 -57.17 -12.64
C TRP A 11 22.02 -57.30 -14.14
N GLN A 12 21.43 -58.46 -14.45
CA GLN A 12 20.78 -58.74 -15.74
C GLN A 12 19.24 -58.77 -15.61
N TYR A 13 18.69 -57.98 -14.69
CA TYR A 13 17.25 -57.65 -14.63
C TYR A 13 16.99 -56.13 -14.56
N GLY A 14 17.90 -55.33 -15.12
CA GLY A 14 17.73 -53.88 -15.34
C GLY A 14 16.74 -53.50 -16.44
N ARG A 15 15.79 -54.36 -16.82
CA ARG A 15 14.77 -54.05 -17.85
C ARG A 15 13.34 -54.50 -17.53
N GLN A 16 13.07 -55.04 -16.34
CA GLN A 16 11.71 -55.37 -15.91
C GLN A 16 11.21 -54.56 -14.70
N PHE A 17 12.09 -53.80 -14.01
CA PHE A 17 11.65 -52.95 -12.90
C PHE A 17 11.05 -51.60 -13.34
N PHE A 18 11.41 -51.11 -14.53
CA PHE A 18 10.82 -49.89 -15.12
C PHE A 18 9.63 -50.16 -16.07
N GLY A 19 9.35 -51.42 -16.40
CA GLY A 19 8.23 -51.80 -17.29
C GLY A 19 6.90 -51.97 -16.56
N LEU A 20 6.90 -52.14 -15.24
CA LEU A 20 5.69 -52.33 -14.43
C LEU A 20 5.10 -51.03 -13.86
N TRP A 21 5.86 -49.93 -13.82
CA TRP A 21 5.32 -48.61 -13.48
C TRP A 21 4.72 -47.86 -14.68
N ALA A 22 5.07 -48.26 -15.92
CA ALA A 22 4.49 -47.68 -17.14
C ALA A 22 3.11 -48.25 -17.50
N LEU A 23 2.67 -49.34 -16.85
CA LEU A 23 1.35 -49.96 -17.05
C LEU A 23 0.42 -49.86 -15.82
N LEU A 24 0.90 -49.29 -14.72
CA LEU A 24 0.06 -48.82 -13.58
C LEU A 24 -0.32 -47.34 -13.70
N GLY A 25 -0.10 -46.75 -14.89
CA GLY A 25 -0.82 -45.56 -15.34
C GLY A 25 -2.26 -45.88 -15.76
N LEU A 26 -2.97 -46.71 -14.98
CA LEU A 26 -4.39 -46.45 -14.85
C LEU A 26 -4.45 -45.05 -14.27
N ALA A 27 -5.08 -44.14 -15.00
CA ALA A 27 -5.60 -42.93 -14.41
C ALA A 27 -6.45 -43.37 -13.21
N LEU A 28 -5.83 -43.47 -12.03
CA LEU A 28 -6.54 -43.19 -10.80
C LEU A 28 -7.19 -41.86 -11.12
N PRO A 29 -8.53 -41.77 -11.16
CA PRO A 29 -9.15 -40.47 -11.27
C PRO A 29 -8.48 -39.68 -10.16
N THR A 30 -7.69 -38.67 -10.55
CA THR A 30 -7.41 -37.59 -9.61
C THR A 30 -8.80 -37.24 -9.13
N PRO A 31 -9.14 -37.41 -7.84
CA PRO A 31 -10.46 -37.02 -7.37
C PRO A 31 -10.68 -35.63 -7.96
N PRO A 32 -11.82 -35.40 -8.67
CA PRO A 32 -12.07 -34.12 -9.31
C PRO A 32 -11.69 -33.07 -8.29
N ALA A 33 -10.79 -32.15 -8.64
CA ALA A 33 -10.29 -31.17 -7.69
C ALA A 33 -11.54 -30.58 -7.01
N LEU A 34 -11.73 -30.89 -5.72
CA LEU A 34 -13.00 -30.62 -5.04
C LEU A 34 -13.22 -29.12 -5.15
N ALA A 35 -14.20 -28.75 -5.93
CA ALA A 35 -14.60 -27.40 -6.21
C ALA A 35 -15.98 -27.25 -5.58
N ALA A 36 -16.20 -26.17 -4.84
CA ALA A 36 -17.50 -25.97 -4.25
C ALA A 36 -18.58 -25.92 -5.32
N GLU A 37 -19.68 -26.64 -5.06
CA GLU A 37 -20.89 -26.58 -5.87
C GLU A 37 -21.98 -25.78 -5.18
N ARG A 38 -21.90 -25.66 -3.83
CA ARG A 38 -22.91 -25.04 -2.98
C ARG A 38 -22.29 -24.03 -2.02
N LEU A 39 -22.99 -22.92 -1.82
CA LEU A 39 -22.70 -21.91 -0.81
C LEU A 39 -23.83 -21.92 0.22
N ALA A 40 -23.49 -22.22 1.47
CA ALA A 40 -24.38 -22.13 2.62
C ALA A 40 -24.19 -20.78 3.33
N LEU A 41 -25.22 -19.95 3.32
CA LEU A 41 -25.29 -18.69 4.05
C LEU A 41 -25.93 -18.97 5.41
N VAL A 42 -25.12 -18.90 6.47
CA VAL A 42 -25.56 -19.17 7.84
C VAL A 42 -25.92 -17.86 8.52
N THR A 43 -27.14 -17.78 9.05
CA THR A 43 -27.68 -16.64 9.79
C THR A 43 -28.29 -17.13 11.12
N GLY A 44 -27.48 -17.16 12.18
CA GLY A 44 -27.89 -17.78 13.45
C GLY A 44 -28.22 -19.25 13.25
N ASP A 45 -29.45 -19.65 13.57
CA ASP A 45 -29.92 -21.04 13.44
C ASP A 45 -30.47 -21.38 12.04
N THR A 46 -30.45 -20.42 11.12
CA THR A 46 -30.99 -20.60 9.76
C THR A 46 -29.87 -20.70 8.74
N THR A 47 -30.02 -21.63 7.78
CA THR A 47 -29.04 -21.85 6.72
C THR A 47 -29.73 -21.82 5.37
N TRP A 48 -29.31 -20.90 4.51
CA TRP A 48 -29.77 -20.80 3.13
C TRP A 48 -28.71 -21.38 2.21
N THR A 49 -29.08 -22.35 1.38
CA THR A 49 -28.12 -22.94 0.44
C THR A 49 -28.41 -22.50 -0.98
N VAL A 50 -27.42 -21.91 -1.63
CA VAL A 50 -27.45 -21.53 -3.04
C VAL A 50 -26.42 -22.34 -3.83
N THR A 51 -26.74 -22.72 -5.06
CA THR A 51 -25.78 -23.38 -5.94
C THR A 51 -24.88 -22.34 -6.59
N LEU A 52 -23.59 -22.62 -6.71
CA LEU A 52 -22.65 -21.74 -7.39
C LEU A 52 -22.92 -21.68 -8.90
N ALA A 53 -23.60 -22.69 -9.46
CA ALA A 53 -24.13 -22.66 -10.81
C ALA A 53 -25.19 -21.56 -10.96
N ASP A 54 -26.21 -21.51 -10.11
CA ASP A 54 -27.25 -20.46 -10.14
C ASP A 54 -26.66 -19.06 -9.91
N VAL A 55 -25.67 -18.94 -9.02
CA VAL A 55 -24.93 -17.68 -8.80
C VAL A 55 -24.21 -17.25 -10.07
N THR A 56 -23.56 -18.19 -10.78
CA THR A 56 -22.86 -17.89 -12.05
C THR A 56 -23.87 -17.50 -13.13
N THR A 57 -24.98 -18.22 -13.27
CA THR A 57 -26.06 -17.88 -14.20
C THR A 57 -26.66 -16.50 -13.91
N TRP A 58 -26.83 -16.13 -12.65
CA TRP A 58 -27.27 -14.80 -12.27
C TRP A 58 -26.24 -13.71 -12.63
N ILE A 59 -24.96 -13.99 -12.39
CA ILE A 59 -23.86 -13.08 -12.74
C ILE A 59 -23.77 -12.87 -14.26
N ASP A 60 -24.10 -13.86 -15.09
CA ASP A 60 -24.04 -13.74 -16.55
C ASP A 60 -25.35 -13.18 -17.15
N GLY A 61 -26.49 -13.71 -16.73
CA GLY A 61 -27.83 -13.42 -17.29
C GLY A 61 -28.61 -12.31 -16.59
N GLY A 62 -28.15 -11.84 -15.44
CA GLY A 62 -28.69 -10.67 -14.72
C GLY A 62 -29.97 -10.90 -13.90
N GLN A 63 -30.64 -12.04 -14.01
CA GLN A 63 -31.83 -12.38 -13.22
C GLN A 63 -31.56 -13.54 -12.25
N PRO A 64 -31.82 -13.38 -10.94
CA PRO A 64 -31.71 -14.46 -9.97
C PRO A 64 -32.70 -15.58 -10.28
N GLN A 65 -32.23 -16.83 -10.29
CA GLN A 65 -33.03 -18.01 -10.61
C GLN A 65 -32.70 -19.16 -9.65
N GLY A 66 -33.48 -20.24 -9.75
CA GLY A 66 -33.22 -21.49 -9.02
C GLY A 66 -33.12 -21.26 -7.52
N SER A 67 -32.04 -21.77 -6.92
CA SER A 67 -31.77 -21.68 -5.48
C SER A 67 -31.54 -20.24 -4.99
N LEU A 68 -31.19 -19.30 -5.88
CA LEU A 68 -30.97 -17.90 -5.52
C LEU A 68 -32.27 -17.07 -5.48
N ALA A 69 -33.34 -17.52 -6.15
CA ALA A 69 -34.57 -16.74 -6.30
C ALA A 69 -35.24 -16.36 -4.97
N PRO A 70 -35.37 -17.25 -3.95
CA PRO A 70 -35.96 -16.89 -2.66
C PRO A 70 -35.14 -15.82 -1.93
N LEU A 71 -33.81 -15.94 -1.95
CA LEU A 71 -32.92 -14.95 -1.33
C LEU A 71 -33.02 -13.59 -2.04
N ALA A 72 -33.11 -13.60 -3.37
CA ALA A 72 -33.23 -12.37 -4.15
C ALA A 72 -34.54 -11.62 -3.91
N GLN A 73 -35.64 -12.31 -3.58
CA GLN A 73 -36.90 -11.66 -3.22
C GLN A 73 -36.83 -10.91 -1.88
N LEU A 74 -35.92 -11.34 -0.98
CA LEU A 74 -35.73 -10.72 0.32
C LEU A 74 -34.78 -9.51 0.26
N LEU A 75 -33.92 -9.43 -0.77
CA LEU A 75 -32.91 -8.39 -0.90
C LEU A 75 -33.40 -7.26 -1.83
N ALA A 76 -33.20 -6.01 -1.40
CA ALA A 76 -33.47 -4.86 -2.26
C ALA A 76 -32.57 -4.87 -3.52
N PRO A 77 -33.03 -4.36 -4.68
CA PRO A 77 -32.22 -4.37 -5.91
C PRO A 77 -30.82 -3.77 -5.79
N PRO A 78 -30.58 -2.68 -5.04
CA PRO A 78 -29.23 -2.16 -4.81
C PRO A 78 -28.32 -3.12 -4.04
N ALA A 79 -28.88 -3.90 -3.10
CA ALA A 79 -28.13 -4.89 -2.32
C ALA A 79 -27.70 -6.07 -3.21
N LEU A 80 -28.59 -6.54 -4.10
CA LEU A 80 -28.26 -7.56 -5.10
C LEU A 80 -27.17 -7.08 -6.07
N ALA A 81 -27.26 -5.84 -6.56
CA ALA A 81 -26.23 -5.26 -7.41
C ALA A 81 -24.88 -5.16 -6.69
N GLY A 82 -24.87 -4.74 -5.42
CA GLY A 82 -23.67 -4.69 -4.59
C GLY A 82 -23.04 -6.06 -4.35
N LEU A 83 -23.87 -7.09 -4.10
CA LEU A 83 -23.40 -8.46 -3.94
C LEU A 83 -22.78 -9.01 -5.24
N ARG A 84 -23.41 -8.75 -6.39
CA ARG A 84 -22.88 -9.14 -7.71
C ARG A 84 -21.53 -8.48 -7.97
N ASP A 85 -21.43 -7.18 -7.73
CA ASP A 85 -20.17 -6.43 -7.87
C ASP A 85 -19.10 -7.01 -6.94
N TRP A 86 -19.39 -7.25 -5.67
CA TRP A 86 -18.43 -7.86 -4.74
C TRP A 86 -17.96 -9.26 -5.16
N LEU A 87 -18.87 -10.12 -5.63
CA LEU A 87 -18.53 -11.48 -6.09
C LEU A 87 -17.60 -11.49 -7.30
N THR A 88 -17.74 -10.50 -8.19
CA THR A 88 -17.05 -10.44 -9.48
C THR A 88 -15.86 -9.48 -9.52
N ARG A 89 -15.77 -8.53 -8.58
CA ARG A 89 -14.73 -7.50 -8.60
C ARG A 89 -13.36 -8.13 -8.39
N PRO A 90 -12.44 -8.01 -9.36
CA PRO A 90 -11.12 -8.58 -9.22
C PRO A 90 -10.30 -7.75 -8.23
N VAL A 91 -9.54 -8.44 -7.38
CA VAL A 91 -8.47 -7.82 -6.61
C VAL A 91 -7.40 -7.37 -7.62
N PRO A 92 -7.02 -6.08 -7.65
CA PRO A 92 -6.13 -5.52 -8.66
C PRO A 92 -4.65 -5.86 -8.37
N LEU A 93 -4.33 -7.15 -8.34
CA LEU A 93 -2.99 -7.69 -8.14
C LEU A 93 -2.56 -8.50 -9.37
N THR A 94 -1.32 -8.27 -9.82
CA THR A 94 -0.70 -9.12 -10.85
C THR A 94 -0.40 -10.51 -10.31
N PRO A 95 -0.30 -11.57 -11.14
CA PRO A 95 0.02 -12.92 -10.67
C PRO A 95 1.29 -12.99 -9.80
N GLY A 96 2.34 -12.26 -10.16
CA GLY A 96 3.57 -12.20 -9.38
C GLY A 96 3.41 -11.48 -8.03
N GLN A 97 2.58 -10.42 -7.96
CA GLN A 97 2.23 -9.79 -6.68
C GLN A 97 1.38 -10.71 -5.82
N SER A 98 0.41 -11.41 -6.41
CA SER A 98 -0.47 -12.36 -5.72
C SER A 98 0.32 -13.51 -5.09
N GLN A 99 1.27 -14.10 -5.82
CA GLN A 99 2.15 -15.14 -5.26
C GLN A 99 2.99 -14.61 -4.10
N ARG A 100 3.65 -13.45 -4.27
CA ARG A 100 4.46 -12.87 -3.18
C ARG A 100 3.64 -12.57 -1.95
N LEU A 101 2.43 -12.02 -2.12
CA LEU A 101 1.53 -11.73 -1.01
C LEU A 101 1.09 -13.02 -0.32
N LEU A 102 0.63 -14.02 -1.07
CA LEU A 102 0.14 -15.32 -0.56
C LEU A 102 1.13 -16.04 0.34
N TYR A 103 2.43 -15.97 0.03
CA TYR A 103 3.51 -16.63 0.79
C TYR A 103 4.22 -15.69 1.78
N SER A 104 3.73 -14.46 1.94
CA SER A 104 4.26 -13.52 2.94
C SER A 104 3.55 -13.67 4.28
N GLU A 105 4.17 -13.18 5.35
CA GLU A 105 3.55 -13.07 6.67
C GLU A 105 2.27 -12.22 6.64
N ALA A 106 2.26 -11.14 5.85
CA ALA A 106 1.09 -10.30 5.65
C ALA A 106 -0.07 -11.08 5.00
N GLY A 107 0.23 -11.89 3.98
CA GLY A 107 -0.77 -12.78 3.38
C GLY A 107 -1.33 -13.81 4.36
N SER A 108 -0.47 -14.39 5.21
CA SER A 108 -0.93 -15.31 6.27
C SER A 108 -1.91 -14.64 7.24
N GLN A 109 -1.64 -13.40 7.66
CA GLN A 109 -2.55 -12.65 8.55
C GLN A 109 -3.86 -12.28 7.83
N ALA A 110 -3.79 -11.93 6.55
CA ALA A 110 -4.98 -11.68 5.73
C ALA A 110 -5.89 -12.92 5.66
N LEU A 111 -5.29 -14.08 5.39
CA LEU A 111 -6.00 -15.36 5.31
C LEU A 111 -6.61 -15.77 6.64
N GLN A 112 -5.92 -15.52 7.76
CA GLN A 112 -6.47 -15.77 9.09
C GLN A 112 -7.74 -14.97 9.35
N ARG A 113 -7.76 -13.68 8.99
CA ARG A 113 -8.95 -12.83 9.16
C ARG A 113 -10.06 -13.19 8.19
N LEU A 114 -9.74 -13.40 6.91
CA LEU A 114 -10.73 -13.83 5.92
C LEU A 114 -11.33 -15.21 6.25
N GLY A 115 -10.53 -16.10 6.84
CA GLY A 115 -10.97 -17.40 7.29
C GLY A 115 -12.06 -17.34 8.37
N GLN A 116 -12.17 -16.24 9.12
CA GLN A 116 -13.19 -16.07 10.17
C GLN A 116 -14.62 -15.93 9.63
N PHE A 117 -14.79 -15.60 8.35
CA PHE A 117 -16.12 -15.59 7.73
C PHE A 117 -16.63 -16.99 7.37
N PHE A 118 -15.79 -18.03 7.44
CA PHE A 118 -16.17 -19.40 7.11
C PHE A 118 -16.58 -20.16 8.37
N ILE A 119 -17.45 -21.16 8.21
CA ILE A 119 -17.97 -21.98 9.32
C ILE A 119 -17.64 -23.47 9.07
N PRO A 120 -16.78 -24.09 9.90
CA PRO A 120 -15.89 -23.46 10.89
C PRO A 120 -14.80 -22.60 10.21
N PRO A 121 -14.13 -21.69 10.94
CA PRO A 121 -13.05 -20.90 10.37
C PRO A 121 -11.93 -21.76 9.80
N ASP A 122 -11.60 -21.60 8.51
CA ASP A 122 -10.59 -22.40 7.83
C ASP A 122 -9.68 -21.56 6.91
N PRO A 123 -8.62 -20.96 7.47
CA PRO A 123 -7.64 -20.20 6.69
C PRO A 123 -6.77 -21.09 5.78
N GLN A 124 -6.68 -22.40 6.02
CA GLN A 124 -5.86 -23.31 5.20
C GLN A 124 -6.58 -23.70 3.91
N ALA A 125 -7.87 -24.03 3.99
CA ALA A 125 -8.70 -24.24 2.80
C ALA A 125 -8.76 -22.97 1.94
N LEU A 126 -8.87 -21.80 2.58
CA LEU A 126 -8.81 -20.52 1.88
C LEU A 126 -7.47 -20.31 1.15
N LYS A 127 -6.35 -20.62 1.82
CA LYS A 127 -5.01 -20.55 1.20
C LYS A 127 -4.90 -21.48 0.00
N TYR A 128 -5.41 -22.71 0.11
CA TYR A 128 -5.42 -23.68 -0.97
C TYR A 128 -6.23 -23.16 -2.17
N ALA A 129 -7.46 -22.69 -1.93
CA ALA A 129 -8.33 -22.12 -2.95
C ALA A 129 -7.66 -20.96 -3.68
N LEU A 130 -7.07 -20.01 -2.94
CA LEU A 130 -6.36 -18.88 -3.51
C LEU A 130 -5.12 -19.32 -4.31
N THR A 131 -4.41 -20.35 -3.85
CA THR A 131 -3.28 -20.94 -4.57
C THR A 131 -3.74 -21.49 -5.92
N LEU A 132 -4.87 -22.19 -5.98
CA LEU A 132 -5.44 -22.70 -7.21
C LEU A 132 -5.81 -21.57 -8.18
N VAL A 133 -6.52 -20.54 -7.70
CA VAL A 133 -6.90 -19.36 -8.52
C VAL A 133 -5.65 -18.71 -9.14
N VAL A 134 -4.61 -18.48 -8.33
CA VAL A 134 -3.34 -17.88 -8.78
C VAL A 134 -2.61 -18.78 -9.77
N ARG A 135 -2.56 -20.10 -9.57
CA ARG A 135 -1.92 -21.05 -10.49
C ARG A 135 -2.67 -21.15 -11.82
N GLN A 136 -4.00 -21.07 -11.79
CA GLN A 136 -4.85 -21.03 -12.98
C GLN A 136 -4.80 -19.69 -13.72
N GLN A 137 -4.10 -18.68 -13.17
CA GLN A 137 -4.02 -17.31 -13.70
C GLN A 137 -5.41 -16.66 -13.88
N LYS A 138 -6.40 -17.10 -13.09
CA LYS A 138 -7.72 -16.47 -13.06
C LYS A 138 -7.65 -15.15 -12.26
N PRO A 139 -8.49 -14.16 -12.58
CA PRO A 139 -8.66 -12.99 -11.73
C PRO A 139 -9.05 -13.42 -10.32
N ILE A 140 -8.42 -12.83 -9.28
CA ILE A 140 -8.78 -13.16 -7.90
C ILE A 140 -10.08 -12.44 -7.57
N THR A 141 -11.20 -13.17 -7.56
CA THR A 141 -12.53 -12.69 -7.19
C THR A 141 -13.08 -13.56 -6.06
N ALA A 142 -14.06 -13.06 -5.31
CA ALA A 142 -14.73 -13.88 -4.30
C ALA A 142 -15.42 -15.10 -4.94
N LEU A 143 -16.01 -14.96 -6.13
CA LEU A 143 -16.61 -16.10 -6.84
C LEU A 143 -15.58 -17.18 -7.20
N HIS A 144 -14.44 -16.81 -7.79
CA HIS A 144 -13.42 -17.80 -8.16
C HIS A 144 -12.81 -18.48 -6.92
N LEU A 145 -12.73 -17.75 -5.80
CA LEU A 145 -12.28 -18.30 -4.54
C LEU A 145 -13.27 -19.34 -4.00
N LEU A 146 -14.56 -19.03 -4.00
CA LEU A 146 -15.62 -19.98 -3.61
C LEU A 146 -15.59 -21.22 -4.51
N GLN A 147 -15.53 -21.04 -5.83
CA GLN A 147 -15.45 -22.14 -6.81
C GLN A 147 -14.19 -22.99 -6.67
N SER A 148 -13.11 -22.46 -6.10
CA SER A 148 -11.85 -23.19 -5.90
C SER A 148 -11.69 -23.72 -4.48
N TYR A 149 -12.70 -23.55 -3.63
CA TYR A 149 -12.65 -23.98 -2.24
C TYR A 149 -12.72 -25.52 -2.13
N PRO A 150 -11.85 -26.17 -1.32
CA PRO A 150 -11.70 -27.62 -1.29
C PRO A 150 -12.80 -28.34 -0.49
N SER A 151 -14.07 -28.06 -0.79
CA SER A 151 -15.25 -28.67 -0.16
C SER A 151 -16.45 -28.56 -1.08
N ASP A 152 -17.34 -29.56 -1.10
CA ASP A 152 -18.57 -29.56 -1.90
C ASP A 152 -19.51 -28.40 -1.51
N THR A 153 -19.56 -28.09 -0.21
CA THR A 153 -20.34 -26.98 0.35
C THR A 153 -19.43 -26.06 1.16
N VAL A 154 -19.48 -24.77 0.84
CA VAL A 154 -18.80 -23.72 1.60
C VAL A 154 -19.82 -23.02 2.48
N ALA A 155 -19.63 -23.06 3.80
CA ALA A 155 -20.48 -22.32 4.72
C ALA A 155 -19.81 -21.00 5.14
N VAL A 156 -20.58 -19.91 5.07
CA VAL A 156 -20.14 -18.58 5.48
C VAL A 156 -21.11 -17.95 6.48
N ASP A 157 -20.57 -17.17 7.42
CA ASP A 157 -21.36 -16.32 8.29
C ASP A 157 -21.93 -15.14 7.48
N ALA A 158 -23.20 -15.23 7.13
CA ALA A 158 -23.84 -14.25 6.26
C ALA A 158 -24.04 -12.91 6.96
N LEU A 159 -24.21 -12.88 8.30
CA LEU A 159 -24.36 -11.65 9.07
C LEU A 159 -23.04 -10.89 9.15
N ALA A 160 -21.92 -11.59 9.41
CA ALA A 160 -20.60 -11.01 9.42
C ALA A 160 -20.22 -10.43 8.04
N VAL A 161 -20.48 -11.19 6.96
CA VAL A 161 -20.25 -10.70 5.59
C VAL A 161 -21.14 -9.49 5.26
N ALA A 162 -22.44 -9.54 5.59
CA ALA A 162 -23.36 -8.43 5.36
C ALA A 162 -22.92 -7.16 6.12
N ASN A 163 -22.47 -7.29 7.37
CA ASN A 163 -21.94 -6.16 8.15
C ASN A 163 -20.76 -5.49 7.45
N VAL A 164 -19.80 -6.26 6.93
CA VAL A 164 -18.65 -5.71 6.18
C VAL A 164 -19.11 -5.01 4.90
N LEU A 165 -20.04 -5.60 4.14
CA LEU A 165 -20.55 -5.01 2.90
C LEU A 165 -21.29 -3.68 3.13
N LEU A 166 -22.16 -3.63 4.15
CA LEU A 166 -22.90 -2.41 4.50
C LEU A 166 -21.95 -1.29 4.95
N ASN A 167 -20.93 -1.63 5.73
CA ASN A 167 -19.91 -0.66 6.15
C ASN A 167 -19.02 -0.22 4.99
N ALA A 168 -18.68 -1.12 4.05
CA ALA A 168 -17.97 -0.75 2.82
C ALA A 168 -18.76 0.25 1.98
N GLN A 169 -20.07 0.01 1.82
CA GLN A 169 -20.96 0.93 1.10
C GLN A 169 -21.08 2.27 1.82
N THR A 170 -21.22 2.26 3.14
CA THR A 170 -21.27 3.47 3.96
C THR A 170 -19.96 4.27 3.83
N GLN A 171 -18.82 3.61 3.92
CA GLN A 171 -17.51 4.22 3.75
C GLN A 171 -17.33 4.81 2.35
N GLN A 172 -17.83 4.14 1.31
CA GLN A 172 -17.82 4.65 -0.06
C GLN A 172 -18.65 5.94 -0.18
N GLN A 173 -19.86 5.96 0.40
CA GLN A 173 -20.73 7.15 0.41
C GLN A 173 -20.09 8.32 1.17
N GLN A 174 -19.55 8.06 2.36
CA GLN A 174 -18.82 9.06 3.15
C GLN A 174 -17.59 9.60 2.41
N THR A 175 -16.86 8.74 1.71
CA THR A 175 -15.72 9.15 0.88
C THR A 175 -16.18 10.09 -0.23
N ALA A 176 -17.26 9.74 -0.95
CA ALA A 176 -17.81 10.58 -2.00
C ALA A 176 -18.27 11.95 -1.48
N GLN A 177 -18.94 11.99 -0.33
CA GLN A 177 -19.36 13.22 0.34
C GLN A 177 -18.17 14.09 0.75
N ALA A 178 -17.17 13.49 1.41
CA ALA A 178 -15.96 14.20 1.84
C ALA A 178 -15.18 14.79 0.66
N LEU A 179 -15.04 14.03 -0.43
CA LEU A 179 -14.42 14.52 -1.65
C LEU A 179 -15.23 15.64 -2.30
N ALA A 180 -16.57 15.52 -2.35
CA ALA A 180 -17.44 16.55 -2.91
C ALA A 180 -17.35 17.89 -2.16
N ALA A 181 -17.09 17.85 -0.84
CA ALA A 181 -16.90 19.04 -0.01
C ALA A 181 -15.56 19.76 -0.24
N MET A 182 -14.57 19.12 -0.87
CA MET A 182 -13.28 19.74 -1.20
C MET A 182 -13.33 20.59 -2.46
N LEU A 183 -12.49 21.63 -2.52
CA LEU A 183 -12.35 22.48 -3.71
C LEU A 183 -11.79 21.65 -4.88
N LEU A 184 -12.56 21.56 -5.97
CA LEU A 184 -12.10 20.96 -7.22
C LEU A 184 -11.32 21.99 -8.05
N LEU A 185 -10.01 21.80 -8.15
CA LEU A 185 -9.14 22.52 -9.07
C LEU A 185 -9.11 21.79 -10.41
N THR A 186 -9.83 22.34 -11.39
CA THR A 186 -9.80 21.85 -12.77
C THR A 186 -8.45 22.11 -13.45
N PRO A 187 -8.03 21.25 -14.39
CA PRO A 187 -6.80 21.46 -15.15
C PRO A 187 -6.81 22.81 -15.87
N ALA A 188 -5.69 23.55 -15.86
CA ALA A 188 -5.57 24.80 -16.63
C ALA A 188 -4.15 25.04 -17.16
N GLY A 189 -4.08 25.46 -18.42
CA GLY A 189 -2.84 25.88 -19.10
C GLY A 189 -2.03 24.73 -19.70
N THR A 190 -0.89 25.07 -20.28
CA THR A 190 0.11 24.11 -20.76
C THR A 190 1.20 23.96 -19.70
N SER A 191 1.69 22.74 -19.47
CA SER A 191 2.96 22.55 -18.75
C SER A 191 4.08 22.99 -19.69
N PRO A 192 4.80 24.10 -19.44
CA PRO A 192 6.09 24.26 -20.09
C PRO A 192 6.96 23.03 -19.74
N PRO A 193 7.81 22.54 -20.65
CA PRO A 193 8.80 21.54 -20.31
C PRO A 193 9.58 22.01 -19.09
N PHE A 194 9.90 21.10 -18.17
CA PHE A 194 10.72 21.43 -17.01
C PHE A 194 12.08 21.94 -17.51
N SER A 195 12.27 23.26 -17.54
CA SER A 195 13.58 23.89 -17.72
C SER A 195 14.25 23.95 -16.34
N GLY A 196 15.22 23.06 -16.17
CA GLY A 196 16.01 22.95 -14.96
C GLY A 196 17.36 23.63 -15.09
N GLN A 197 17.87 24.16 -13.99
CA GLN A 197 19.28 24.46 -13.83
C GLN A 197 20.09 23.16 -13.81
N PRO A 198 21.37 23.19 -14.21
CA PRO A 198 22.27 22.05 -14.03
C PRO A 198 22.32 21.61 -12.57
N TRP A 199 22.47 20.31 -12.33
CA TRP A 199 22.61 19.72 -11.01
C TRP A 199 23.69 18.62 -11.04
N GLN A 200 24.20 18.27 -9.86
CA GLN A 200 25.15 17.18 -9.65
C GLN A 200 24.56 16.15 -8.70
N ALA A 201 25.02 14.91 -8.80
CA ALA A 201 24.62 13.84 -7.89
C ALA A 201 25.82 13.12 -7.30
N GLN A 202 25.67 12.68 -6.05
CA GLN A 202 26.62 11.83 -5.35
C GLN A 202 25.86 10.77 -4.57
N THR A 203 26.48 9.60 -4.46
CA THR A 203 25.93 8.48 -3.70
C THR A 203 26.94 8.04 -2.68
N TRP A 204 26.48 7.79 -1.47
CA TRP A 204 27.29 7.16 -0.45
C TRP A 204 26.45 6.19 0.35
N VAL A 205 27.16 5.32 1.05
CA VAL A 205 26.61 4.34 1.96
C VAL A 205 27.34 4.51 3.28
N PHE A 206 26.60 4.54 4.39
CA PHE A 206 27.18 4.65 5.71
C PHE A 206 26.41 3.81 6.73
N THR A 207 27.07 3.52 7.84
CA THR A 207 26.50 2.83 8.97
C THR A 207 26.41 3.80 10.16
N PRO A 208 25.21 4.06 10.70
CA PRO A 208 25.04 4.91 11.88
C PRO A 208 25.75 4.32 13.11
N PRO A 209 26.46 5.13 13.92
CA PRO A 209 27.13 4.65 15.12
C PRO A 209 26.19 3.99 16.15
N ASP A 210 24.96 4.51 16.27
CA ASP A 210 23.92 4.02 17.18
C ASP A 210 23.18 2.79 16.64
N ALA A 211 23.35 2.46 15.35
CA ALA A 211 22.73 1.30 14.73
C ALA A 211 23.67 0.61 13.72
N PRO A 212 24.72 -0.10 14.20
CA PRO A 212 25.74 -0.73 13.36
C PRO A 212 25.22 -1.74 12.33
N GLN A 213 24.03 -2.29 12.57
CA GLN A 213 23.37 -3.25 11.68
C GLN A 213 22.56 -2.58 10.56
N ARG A 214 22.46 -1.24 10.56
CA ARG A 214 21.66 -0.48 9.60
C ARG A 214 22.56 0.18 8.56
N LEU A 215 22.63 -0.41 7.38
CA LEU A 215 23.34 0.17 6.24
C LEU A 215 22.43 1.16 5.50
N LEU A 216 22.71 2.46 5.60
CA LEU A 216 21.93 3.51 4.94
C LEU A 216 22.63 3.97 3.67
N LYS A 217 21.90 3.93 2.55
CA LYS A 217 22.36 4.48 1.27
C LYS A 217 21.64 5.80 1.00
N VAL A 218 22.40 6.83 0.65
CA VAL A 218 21.87 8.16 0.34
C VAL A 218 22.32 8.58 -1.05
N HIS A 219 21.36 8.94 -1.88
CA HIS A 219 21.57 9.57 -3.17
C HIS A 219 21.27 11.07 -3.04
N LEU A 220 22.32 11.90 -3.02
CA LEU A 220 22.18 13.35 -2.93
C LEU A 220 22.24 13.99 -4.33
N PHE A 221 21.26 14.81 -4.63
CA PHE A 221 21.20 15.72 -5.77
C PHE A 221 21.36 17.16 -5.27
N TYR A 222 22.17 17.97 -5.93
CA TYR A 222 22.42 19.35 -5.50
C TYR A 222 22.79 20.27 -6.68
N PRO A 223 22.42 21.56 -6.62
CA PRO A 223 22.84 22.53 -7.62
C PRO A 223 24.35 22.87 -7.47
N PRO A 224 25.13 22.90 -8.56
CA PRO A 224 26.55 23.25 -8.51
C PRO A 224 26.74 24.71 -8.10
N GLY A 225 27.93 25.05 -7.58
CA GLY A 225 28.29 26.41 -7.14
C GLY A 225 27.49 26.99 -5.95
N SER A 226 26.36 26.39 -5.56
CA SER A 226 25.50 26.93 -4.51
C SER A 226 26.02 26.61 -3.10
N GLN A 227 25.69 27.48 -2.14
CA GLN A 227 26.01 27.38 -0.72
C GLN A 227 24.73 27.54 0.11
N ARG A 228 24.66 26.87 1.26
CA ARG A 228 23.49 26.85 2.17
C ARG A 228 22.16 26.55 1.46
N VAL A 229 22.17 25.57 0.57
CA VAL A 229 20.98 25.16 -0.19
C VAL A 229 19.99 24.43 0.73
N PRO A 230 18.69 24.80 0.77
CA PRO A 230 17.69 24.01 1.48
C PRO A 230 17.69 22.56 1.02
N LEU A 231 17.42 21.65 1.96
CA LEU A 231 17.50 20.21 1.72
C LEU A 231 16.13 19.56 1.87
N VAL A 232 15.78 18.65 0.96
CA VAL A 232 14.61 17.78 1.10
C VAL A 232 15.04 16.32 1.16
N LEU A 233 14.67 15.60 2.23
CA LEU A 233 14.92 14.15 2.34
C LEU A 233 13.73 13.37 1.81
N PHE A 234 13.99 12.22 1.18
CA PHE A 234 12.97 11.33 0.63
C PHE A 234 13.03 9.95 1.28
N SER A 235 11.88 9.43 1.70
CA SER A 235 11.71 8.07 2.24
C SER A 235 10.72 7.26 1.40
N HIS A 236 11.13 6.08 0.95
CA HIS A 236 10.33 5.19 0.10
C HIS A 236 9.33 4.35 0.90
N GLY A 237 8.37 3.73 0.20
CA GLY A 237 7.40 2.80 0.77
C GLY A 237 7.98 1.44 1.13
N ILE A 238 7.14 0.54 1.64
CA ILE A 238 7.52 -0.86 1.88
C ILE A 238 7.70 -1.60 0.54
N GLY A 239 8.70 -2.48 0.45
CA GLY A 239 8.99 -3.21 -0.79
C GLY A 239 9.54 -2.38 -1.96
N GLN A 240 9.78 -1.08 -1.73
CA GLN A 240 10.38 -0.15 -2.69
C GLN A 240 11.85 0.11 -2.35
N THR A 241 12.55 0.83 -3.23
CA THR A 241 13.86 1.42 -2.94
C THR A 241 13.80 2.94 -3.10
N GLY A 242 14.87 3.65 -2.73
CA GLY A 242 14.98 5.09 -2.98
C GLY A 242 14.78 5.46 -4.46
N ARG A 243 15.03 4.53 -5.40
CA ARG A 243 14.85 4.73 -6.84
C ARG A 243 13.45 5.25 -7.20
N SER A 244 12.41 4.77 -6.51
CA SER A 244 11.01 5.19 -6.68
C SER A 244 10.79 6.71 -6.64
N LEU A 245 11.62 7.45 -5.90
CA LEU A 245 11.47 8.89 -5.65
C LEU A 245 12.61 9.74 -6.24
N MET A 246 13.59 9.14 -6.91
CA MET A 246 14.78 9.85 -7.43
C MET A 246 14.41 11.02 -8.35
N TYR A 247 13.43 10.84 -9.23
CA TYR A 247 13.00 11.89 -10.15
C TYR A 247 12.48 13.15 -9.45
N LEU A 248 11.88 13.02 -8.25
CA LEU A 248 11.45 14.18 -7.47
C LEU A 248 12.67 14.92 -6.94
N GLY A 249 13.68 14.19 -6.50
CA GLY A 249 14.97 14.74 -6.10
C GLY A 249 15.67 15.48 -7.24
N GLU A 250 15.74 14.88 -8.42
CA GLU A 250 16.26 15.52 -9.64
C GLU A 250 15.48 16.79 -9.99
N SER A 251 14.15 16.72 -9.93
CA SER A 251 13.28 17.87 -10.21
C SER A 251 13.54 19.01 -9.25
N LEU A 252 13.65 18.76 -7.94
CA LEU A 252 13.96 19.78 -6.93
C LEU A 252 15.37 20.35 -7.09
N ALA A 253 16.38 19.51 -7.35
CA ALA A 253 17.77 19.93 -7.56
C ALA A 253 17.90 20.85 -8.76
N SER A 254 17.20 20.54 -9.84
CA SER A 254 17.14 21.39 -11.04
C SER A 254 16.50 22.77 -10.78
N GLN A 255 15.90 22.97 -9.61
CA GLN A 255 15.22 24.20 -9.23
C GLN A 255 15.88 24.93 -8.06
N GLY A 256 17.09 24.51 -7.69
CA GLY A 256 17.88 25.13 -6.62
C GLY A 256 17.58 24.60 -5.22
N ILE A 257 16.97 23.41 -5.08
CA ILE A 257 16.73 22.75 -3.79
C ILE A 257 17.49 21.43 -3.77
N ALA A 258 18.38 21.23 -2.80
CA ALA A 258 19.09 19.96 -2.67
C ALA A 258 18.12 18.86 -2.23
N ALA A 259 18.37 17.63 -2.67
CA ALA A 259 17.52 16.48 -2.37
C ALA A 259 18.37 15.28 -1.95
N ALA A 260 18.05 14.64 -0.82
CA ALA A 260 18.69 13.42 -0.36
C ALA A 260 17.68 12.27 -0.34
N VAL A 261 17.86 11.30 -1.24
CA VAL A 261 16.97 10.14 -1.35
C VAL A 261 17.57 8.97 -0.60
N ILE A 262 16.86 8.51 0.43
CA ILE A 262 17.32 7.48 1.34
C ILE A 262 16.83 6.13 0.83
N THR A 263 17.70 5.13 0.84
CA THR A 263 17.30 3.72 0.76
C THR A 263 17.53 3.08 2.12
N HIS A 264 16.43 2.69 2.76
CA HIS A 264 16.45 2.02 4.06
C HIS A 264 16.81 0.54 3.88
N PRO A 265 17.52 -0.09 4.84
CA PRO A 265 17.79 -1.52 4.78
C PRO A 265 16.49 -2.31 4.86
N ALA A 266 16.34 -3.34 4.03
CA ALA A 266 15.16 -4.19 4.06
C ALA A 266 15.10 -4.98 5.37
N GLN A 267 14.09 -4.72 6.19
CA GLN A 267 13.83 -5.45 7.42
C GLN A 267 12.36 -5.82 7.56
N SER A 268 12.00 -6.47 8.67
CA SER A 268 10.61 -6.76 9.01
C SER A 268 9.79 -5.46 9.04
N ALA A 269 8.54 -5.50 8.57
CA ALA A 269 7.65 -4.34 8.63
C ALA A 269 7.53 -3.77 10.06
N LEU A 270 7.66 -4.63 11.07
CA LEU A 270 7.68 -4.25 12.49
C LEU A 270 8.81 -3.26 12.80
N SER A 271 10.06 -3.64 12.54
CA SER A 271 11.22 -2.79 12.86
C SER A 271 11.27 -1.50 12.04
N GLU A 272 10.64 -1.48 10.86
CA GLU A 272 10.61 -0.30 10.00
C GLU A 272 9.78 0.86 10.61
N PHE A 273 8.74 0.56 11.40
CA PHE A 273 7.93 1.58 12.09
C PHE A 273 8.71 2.36 13.16
N SER A 274 9.66 1.72 13.84
CA SER A 274 10.50 2.36 14.86
C SER A 274 11.77 2.97 14.27
N GLU A 275 12.40 2.29 13.31
CA GLU A 275 13.74 2.65 12.86
C GLU A 275 13.77 3.69 11.74
N ARG A 276 12.84 3.67 10.78
CA ARG A 276 12.89 4.62 9.65
C ARG A 276 12.81 6.08 10.09
N PRO A 277 11.97 6.47 11.09
CA PRO A 277 12.00 7.85 11.58
C PRO A 277 13.34 8.23 12.22
N GLN A 278 14.05 7.27 12.82
CA GLN A 278 15.40 7.48 13.35
C GLN A 278 16.44 7.59 12.23
N ASP A 279 16.29 6.83 11.15
CA ASP A 279 17.16 6.94 9.96
C ASP A 279 17.17 8.35 9.36
N ILE A 280 16.04 9.05 9.38
CA ILE A 280 15.99 10.47 8.95
C ILE A 280 16.97 11.31 9.78
N ARG A 281 16.95 11.15 11.11
CA ARG A 281 17.82 11.89 12.05
C ARG A 281 19.29 11.50 11.84
N ARG A 282 19.57 10.20 11.72
CA ARG A 282 20.91 9.65 11.44
C ARG A 282 21.49 10.20 10.14
N VAL A 283 20.69 10.31 9.08
CA VAL A 283 21.13 10.92 7.80
C VAL A 283 21.43 12.40 7.96
N LEU A 284 20.61 13.14 8.71
CA LEU A 284 20.88 14.56 8.98
C LEU A 284 22.12 14.77 9.85
N ASP A 285 22.35 13.90 10.84
CA ASP A 285 23.55 13.93 11.70
C ASP A 285 24.81 13.55 10.92
N TYR A 286 24.73 12.56 10.06
CA TYR A 286 25.80 12.21 9.13
C TYR A 286 26.13 13.39 8.21
N LEU A 287 25.12 14.00 7.58
CA LEU A 287 25.31 15.16 6.72
C LEU A 287 25.92 16.35 7.46
N ALA A 288 25.59 16.56 8.74
CA ALA A 288 26.16 17.66 9.53
C ALA A 288 27.69 17.60 9.65
N HIS A 289 28.27 16.40 9.55
CA HIS A 289 29.71 16.18 9.64
C HIS A 289 30.36 15.87 8.27
N HIS A 290 29.55 15.74 7.21
CA HIS A 290 30.04 15.41 5.87
C HIS A 290 30.43 16.69 5.10
N PRO A 291 31.53 16.69 4.30
CA PRO A 291 31.97 17.89 3.56
C PRO A 291 30.86 18.49 2.68
N GLN A 292 30.08 17.64 2.01
CA GLN A 292 28.95 18.02 1.17
C GLN A 292 27.83 18.70 1.98
N GLY A 293 27.64 18.29 3.24
CA GLY A 293 26.63 18.88 4.11
C GLY A 293 26.93 20.32 4.50
N GLN A 294 28.20 20.76 4.44
CA GLN A 294 28.58 22.17 4.65
C GLN A 294 27.96 23.10 3.58
N ARG A 295 27.64 22.55 2.40
CA ARG A 295 26.96 23.28 1.32
C ARG A 295 25.44 23.30 1.48
N LEU A 296 24.89 22.53 2.41
CA LEU A 296 23.45 22.39 2.66
C LEU A 296 23.01 23.25 3.85
N ASN A 297 21.76 23.70 3.83
CA ASN A 297 21.13 24.33 4.97
C ASN A 297 20.35 23.30 5.78
N LEU A 298 21.08 22.60 6.66
CA LEU A 298 20.51 21.57 7.54
C LEU A 298 19.61 22.14 8.65
N LYS A 299 19.41 23.47 8.73
CA LYS A 299 18.43 24.09 9.64
C LYS A 299 17.05 24.27 8.99
N ARG A 300 16.94 23.98 7.69
CA ARG A 300 15.72 24.12 6.87
C ARG A 300 15.53 22.88 6.00
N VAL A 301 15.09 21.80 6.65
CA VAL A 301 14.90 20.51 6.00
C VAL A 301 13.43 20.27 5.70
N GLY A 302 13.11 19.97 4.44
CA GLY A 302 11.83 19.40 4.06
C GLY A 302 11.88 17.88 4.04
N LEU A 303 10.76 17.20 4.23
CA LEU A 303 10.67 15.75 4.09
C LEU A 303 9.57 15.35 3.09
N VAL A 304 9.84 14.34 2.29
CA VAL A 304 8.86 13.68 1.41
C VAL A 304 8.84 12.19 1.69
N GLY A 305 7.66 11.62 1.86
CA GLY A 305 7.51 10.19 2.10
C GLY A 305 6.39 9.59 1.27
N HIS A 306 6.61 8.40 0.71
CA HIS A 306 5.55 7.62 0.04
C HIS A 306 5.16 6.40 0.87
N SER A 307 3.86 6.11 1.02
CA SER A 307 3.34 4.95 1.76
C SER A 307 3.96 4.87 3.16
N LEU A 308 4.63 3.77 3.53
CA LEU A 308 5.37 3.67 4.82
C LEU A 308 6.40 4.80 5.02
N GLY A 309 6.99 5.32 3.95
CA GLY A 309 7.83 6.51 3.99
C GLY A 309 7.04 7.77 4.39
N GLY A 310 5.76 7.86 4.04
CA GLY A 310 4.83 8.90 4.47
C GLY A 310 4.60 8.90 5.98
N TYR A 311 4.33 7.73 6.57
CA TYR A 311 4.35 7.54 8.03
C TYR A 311 5.71 7.97 8.62
N THR A 312 6.80 7.52 8.00
CA THR A 312 8.17 7.79 8.47
C THR A 312 8.43 9.29 8.62
N VAL A 313 8.10 10.09 7.61
CA VAL A 313 8.39 11.53 7.61
C VAL A 313 7.46 12.32 8.55
N LEU A 314 6.20 11.89 8.71
CA LEU A 314 5.27 12.48 9.68
C LEU A 314 5.77 12.23 11.11
N VAL A 315 6.18 11.01 11.41
CA VAL A 315 6.74 10.66 12.73
C VAL A 315 8.08 11.33 12.99
N ALA A 316 8.96 11.43 11.98
CA ALA A 316 10.21 12.18 12.11
C ALA A 316 9.97 13.66 12.47
N ALA A 317 8.88 14.24 11.95
CA ALA A 317 8.48 15.62 12.22
C ALA A 317 7.67 15.82 13.51
N GLY A 318 7.38 14.75 14.26
CA GLY A 318 6.77 14.83 15.59
C GLY A 318 5.35 14.29 15.71
N ALA A 319 4.79 13.65 14.68
CA ALA A 319 3.54 12.90 14.82
C ALA A 319 3.72 11.75 15.83
N GLN A 320 2.71 11.53 16.68
CA GLN A 320 2.79 10.56 17.78
C GLN A 320 1.96 9.30 17.47
N PRO A 321 2.59 8.11 17.40
CA PRO A 321 1.87 6.85 17.26
C PRO A 321 0.94 6.54 18.45
N GLN A 322 -0.30 6.14 18.16
CA GLN A 322 -1.38 5.90 19.12
C GLN A 322 -1.65 4.41 19.32
N ARG A 323 -1.08 3.82 20.39
CA ARG A 323 -1.16 2.36 20.62
C ARG A 323 -2.57 1.88 20.87
N GLU A 324 -3.30 2.55 21.76
CA GLU A 324 -4.66 2.15 22.16
C GLU A 324 -5.64 2.30 20.99
N GLY A 325 -5.58 3.43 20.28
CA GLY A 325 -6.37 3.68 19.08
C GLY A 325 -6.12 2.65 17.98
N LEU A 326 -4.86 2.29 17.74
CA LEU A 326 -4.50 1.24 16.79
C LEU A 326 -5.06 -0.13 17.23
N ASN A 327 -4.90 -0.49 18.50
CA ASN A 327 -5.37 -1.78 19.02
C ASN A 327 -6.88 -1.94 18.86
N ALA A 328 -7.66 -0.90 19.17
CA ALA A 328 -9.12 -0.91 19.01
C ALA A 328 -9.52 -1.15 17.54
N GLN A 329 -8.86 -0.49 16.59
CA GLN A 329 -9.15 -0.67 15.16
C GLN A 329 -8.75 -2.07 14.67
N CYS A 330 -7.63 -2.62 15.14
CA CYS A 330 -7.13 -3.93 14.72
C CYS A 330 -7.98 -5.11 15.20
N GLN A 331 -8.78 -4.92 16.25
CA GLN A 331 -9.72 -5.91 16.78
C GLN A 331 -11.09 -5.89 16.07
N SER A 332 -11.36 -4.87 15.26
CA SER A 332 -12.62 -4.75 14.51
C SER A 332 -12.61 -5.60 13.24
N ASP A 333 -13.73 -6.26 12.93
CA ASP A 333 -13.94 -6.97 11.66
C ASP A 333 -13.90 -6.00 10.46
N LEU A 334 -14.23 -4.73 10.69
CA LEU A 334 -14.17 -3.67 9.68
C LEU A 334 -12.74 -3.31 9.28
N ALA A 335 -11.72 -3.80 9.99
CA ALA A 335 -10.33 -3.57 9.63
C ALA A 335 -10.01 -4.06 8.20
N LEU A 336 -10.73 -5.06 7.70
CA LEU A 336 -10.56 -5.59 6.34
C LEU A 336 -10.94 -4.61 5.22
N LEU A 337 -11.70 -3.56 5.53
CA LEU A 337 -12.00 -2.48 4.59
C LEU A 337 -10.77 -1.59 4.32
N ASN A 338 -9.68 -1.80 5.06
CA ASN A 338 -8.44 -1.06 4.94
C ASN A 338 -7.25 -2.04 4.98
N LEU A 339 -6.76 -2.42 3.80
CA LEU A 339 -5.67 -3.38 3.70
C LEU A 339 -4.39 -2.88 4.38
N SER A 340 -4.09 -1.58 4.31
CA SER A 340 -2.91 -1.05 4.99
C SER A 340 -3.01 -1.16 6.52
N LEU A 341 -4.21 -1.09 7.09
CA LEU A 341 -4.41 -1.30 8.52
C LEU A 341 -4.03 -2.74 8.90
N VAL A 342 -4.67 -3.72 8.26
CA VAL A 342 -4.51 -5.14 8.59
C VAL A 342 -3.12 -5.67 8.25
N LEU A 343 -2.62 -5.37 7.05
CA LEU A 343 -1.38 -5.97 6.53
C LEU A 343 -0.12 -5.28 7.05
N LEU A 344 -0.24 -4.04 7.51
CA LEU A 344 0.91 -3.20 7.86
C LEU A 344 0.77 -2.58 9.25
N GLN A 345 -0.20 -1.69 9.49
CA GLN A 345 -0.26 -0.90 10.72
C GLN A 345 -0.46 -1.76 11.97
N CYS A 346 -1.35 -2.75 11.95
CA CYS A 346 -1.61 -3.63 13.10
C CYS A 346 -0.37 -4.39 13.59
N ARG A 347 0.61 -4.60 12.71
CA ARG A 347 1.88 -5.25 13.07
C ARG A 347 2.65 -4.41 14.08
N ALA A 348 2.52 -3.08 14.06
CA ALA A 348 3.19 -2.19 15.01
C ALA A 348 2.81 -2.47 16.47
N LEU A 349 1.66 -3.11 16.75
CA LEU A 349 1.25 -3.47 18.13
C LEU A 349 2.23 -4.40 18.84
N ALA A 350 3.04 -5.15 18.08
CA ALA A 350 4.11 -5.99 18.61
C ALA A 350 5.39 -5.21 18.96
N LEU A 351 5.44 -3.88 18.76
CA LEU A 351 6.58 -3.05 19.15
C LEU A 351 6.68 -2.92 20.66
N THR A 352 7.85 -3.27 21.17
CA THR A 352 8.24 -3.10 22.58
C THR A 352 9.68 -2.59 22.66
N PRO A 353 9.92 -1.37 23.17
CA PRO A 353 8.93 -0.40 23.63
C PRO A 353 8.11 0.21 22.48
N TRP A 354 6.94 0.77 22.80
CA TRP A 354 6.15 1.54 21.83
C TRP A 354 6.92 2.82 21.44
N PRO A 355 7.00 3.20 20.16
CA PRO A 355 7.77 4.37 19.74
C PRO A 355 7.28 5.66 20.38
N GLN A 356 8.21 6.46 20.91
CA GLN A 356 7.97 7.81 21.43
C GLN A 356 8.90 8.79 20.69
N PRO A 357 8.60 9.11 19.43
CA PRO A 357 9.47 9.89 18.57
C PRO A 357 9.59 11.34 19.06
N ALA A 358 10.83 11.81 19.24
CA ALA A 358 11.12 13.22 19.42
C ALA A 358 11.11 13.94 18.06
N PRO A 359 10.44 15.10 17.92
CA PRO A 359 10.52 15.92 16.72
C PRO A 359 11.97 16.39 16.48
N ASP A 360 12.45 16.30 15.24
CA ASP A 360 13.75 16.88 14.89
C ASP A 360 13.60 18.37 14.54
N PRO A 361 14.25 19.31 15.27
CA PRO A 361 14.07 20.75 15.08
C PRO A 361 14.59 21.28 13.74
N ARG A 362 15.34 20.47 12.99
CA ARG A 362 15.80 20.79 11.63
C ARG A 362 14.68 20.70 10.60
N ILE A 363 13.66 19.90 10.86
CA ILE A 363 12.52 19.68 9.95
C ILE A 363 11.61 20.90 9.98
N ARG A 364 11.24 21.40 8.80
CA ARG A 364 10.45 22.62 8.62
C ARG A 364 9.23 22.46 7.73
N ALA A 365 9.09 21.35 7.00
CA ALA A 365 7.91 21.05 6.19
C ALA A 365 7.87 19.57 5.84
N VAL A 366 6.68 18.97 5.76
CA VAL A 366 6.49 17.55 5.43
C VAL A 366 5.46 17.37 4.33
N MET A 367 5.77 16.52 3.36
CA MET A 367 4.83 16.04 2.36
C MET A 367 4.74 14.52 2.45
N ALA A 368 3.55 13.98 2.66
CA ALA A 368 3.30 12.54 2.75
C ALA A 368 2.32 12.10 1.66
N ILE A 369 2.73 11.14 0.83
CA ILE A 369 2.00 10.63 -0.33
C ILE A 369 1.48 9.23 -0.03
N ASN A 370 0.17 9.04 -0.11
CA ASN A 370 -0.55 7.81 0.22
C ASN A 370 -0.11 7.18 1.56
N PRO A 371 0.05 7.95 2.66
CA PRO A 371 0.56 7.40 3.92
C PRO A 371 -0.46 6.45 4.61
N PRO A 372 -0.04 5.29 5.13
CA PRO A 372 -0.85 4.40 5.97
C PRO A 372 -0.76 4.84 7.43
N ILE A 373 -1.58 5.80 7.83
CA ILE A 373 -1.52 6.50 9.13
C ILE A 373 -2.85 6.52 9.89
N GLY A 374 -3.95 6.06 9.29
CA GLY A 374 -5.30 6.13 9.86
C GLY A 374 -5.45 5.45 11.21
N GLY A 375 -4.90 4.24 11.33
CA GLY A 375 -4.90 3.47 12.56
C GLY A 375 -3.79 3.88 13.52
N ILE A 376 -2.56 3.95 13.02
CA ILE A 376 -1.37 4.12 13.87
C ILE A 376 -1.15 5.56 14.34
N LEU A 377 -1.53 6.57 13.57
CA LEU A 377 -1.46 7.98 14.00
C LEU A 377 -2.86 8.52 14.30
N GLY A 378 -3.81 8.33 13.38
CA GLY A 378 -5.13 8.94 13.45
C GLY A 378 -5.09 10.46 13.52
N ALA A 379 -6.22 11.09 13.84
CA ALA A 379 -6.28 12.54 14.04
C ALA A 379 -5.47 12.99 15.28
N GLU A 380 -5.55 12.21 16.37
CA GLU A 380 -4.84 12.51 17.61
C GLU A 380 -3.31 12.57 17.40
N GLY A 381 -2.74 11.57 16.73
CA GLY A 381 -1.30 11.50 16.47
C GLY A 381 -0.79 12.60 15.53
N LEU A 382 -1.62 13.13 14.64
CA LEU A 382 -1.25 14.27 13.80
C LEU A 382 -1.35 15.62 14.52
N SER A 383 -2.15 15.72 15.59
CA SER A 383 -2.37 16.99 16.31
C SER A 383 -1.12 17.57 16.98
N SER A 384 -0.09 16.76 17.18
CA SER A 384 1.20 17.18 17.72
C SER A 384 2.10 17.90 16.70
N LEU A 385 1.79 17.80 15.39
CA LEU A 385 2.61 18.38 14.33
C LEU A 385 2.53 19.92 14.33
N ARG A 386 3.70 20.57 14.30
CA ARG A 386 3.83 22.04 14.33
C ARG A 386 4.48 22.64 13.08
N VAL A 387 4.81 21.80 12.10
CA VAL A 387 5.38 22.23 10.81
C VAL A 387 4.30 22.12 9.72
N PRO A 388 4.37 22.91 8.63
CA PRO A 388 3.53 22.72 7.45
C PRO A 388 3.48 21.27 6.97
N VAL A 389 2.28 20.77 6.65
CA VAL A 389 2.05 19.39 6.17
C VAL A 389 1.22 19.41 4.90
N MET A 390 1.67 18.68 3.89
CA MET A 390 0.85 18.30 2.74
C MET A 390 0.60 16.80 2.75
N LEU A 391 -0.64 16.38 3.02
CA LEU A 391 -1.08 15.00 2.80
C LEU A 391 -1.63 14.86 1.39
N ILE A 392 -1.12 13.88 0.65
CA ILE A 392 -1.56 13.56 -0.70
C ILE A 392 -2.16 12.16 -0.71
N GLY A 393 -3.35 12.00 -1.29
CA GLY A 393 -4.05 10.71 -1.43
C GLY A 393 -4.52 10.44 -2.85
N GLY A 394 -4.50 9.18 -3.27
CA GLY A 394 -5.08 8.72 -4.53
C GLY A 394 -6.55 8.33 -4.40
N GLY A 395 -7.45 8.94 -5.17
CA GLY A 395 -8.89 8.66 -5.08
C GLY A 395 -9.30 7.24 -5.49
N GLN A 396 -8.42 6.50 -6.17
CA GLN A 396 -8.59 5.08 -6.53
C GLN A 396 -7.58 4.18 -5.78
N ASP A 397 -6.97 4.70 -4.71
CA ASP A 397 -6.06 3.94 -3.88
C ASP A 397 -6.83 2.98 -2.97
N TRP A 398 -6.78 1.71 -3.33
CA TRP A 398 -7.40 0.62 -2.58
C TRP A 398 -6.50 0.07 -1.46
N VAL A 399 -5.21 0.40 -1.46
CA VAL A 399 -4.24 -0.05 -0.44
C VAL A 399 -4.35 0.83 0.79
N THR A 400 -4.35 2.15 0.57
CA THR A 400 -4.60 3.17 1.59
C THR A 400 -5.83 4.00 1.21
N PRO A 401 -7.06 3.51 1.49
CA PRO A 401 -8.28 4.22 1.15
C PRO A 401 -8.31 5.63 1.74
N VAL A 402 -8.58 6.64 0.89
CA VAL A 402 -8.37 8.05 1.27
C VAL A 402 -9.14 8.50 2.49
N LEU A 403 -10.35 7.98 2.71
CA LEU A 403 -11.17 8.40 3.84
C LEU A 403 -10.52 8.05 5.20
N PRO A 404 -10.28 6.78 5.54
CA PRO A 404 -9.63 6.42 6.80
C PRO A 404 -8.16 6.80 6.87
N GLU A 405 -7.44 6.86 5.74
CA GLU A 405 -5.98 7.01 5.77
C GLU A 405 -5.46 8.43 5.62
N GLN A 406 -6.18 9.33 4.95
CA GLN A 406 -5.74 10.73 4.80
C GLN A 406 -6.79 11.74 5.25
N ILE A 407 -8.06 11.59 4.85
CA ILE A 407 -9.11 12.57 5.14
C ILE A 407 -9.41 12.64 6.64
N GLN A 408 -9.67 11.51 7.29
CA GLN A 408 -9.97 11.47 8.72
C GLN A 408 -8.78 11.91 9.59
N PRO A 409 -7.54 11.40 9.39
CA PRO A 409 -6.38 11.86 10.15
C PRO A 409 -6.10 13.35 9.97
N PHE A 410 -6.29 13.90 8.77
CA PHE A 410 -6.04 15.32 8.47
C PHE A 410 -6.82 16.27 9.39
N GLN A 411 -7.99 15.86 9.90
CA GLN A 411 -8.79 16.65 10.84
C GLN A 411 -8.07 16.93 12.17
N GLY A 412 -7.03 16.15 12.49
CA GLY A 412 -6.16 16.37 13.64
C GLY A 412 -5.24 17.58 13.52
N LEU A 413 -4.93 18.00 12.28
CA LEU A 413 -4.06 19.14 12.01
C LEU A 413 -4.83 20.44 12.23
N ARG A 414 -4.36 21.26 13.18
CA ARG A 414 -4.99 22.53 13.57
C ARG A 414 -4.03 23.69 13.37
N GLY A 415 -4.42 24.66 12.55
CA GLY A 415 -3.64 25.85 12.24
C GLY A 415 -3.49 26.07 10.74
N LYS A 416 -2.52 26.91 10.38
CA LYS A 416 -2.22 27.29 8.99
C LYS A 416 -1.22 26.35 8.33
N ASP A 417 -1.15 26.43 7.00
CA ASP A 417 -0.16 25.72 6.16
C ASP A 417 -0.31 24.18 6.16
N TYR A 418 -1.54 23.69 6.38
CA TYR A 418 -1.90 22.29 6.20
C TYR A 418 -2.74 22.10 4.93
N TYR A 419 -2.35 21.14 4.12
CA TYR A 419 -2.95 20.86 2.81
C TYR A 419 -3.30 19.38 2.69
N LEU A 420 -4.54 19.11 2.30
CA LEU A 420 -4.99 17.79 1.88
C LEU A 420 -5.27 17.84 0.38
N VAL A 421 -4.53 17.05 -0.39
CA VAL A 421 -4.62 17.02 -1.86
C VAL A 421 -5.00 15.62 -2.31
N ILE A 422 -6.17 15.47 -2.93
CA ILE A 422 -6.63 14.20 -3.49
C ILE A 422 -6.53 14.24 -5.01
N LEU A 423 -5.84 13.25 -5.59
CA LEU A 423 -5.78 13.00 -7.04
C LEU A 423 -6.87 11.99 -7.39
N PRO A 424 -8.02 12.39 -7.98
CA PRO A 424 -9.21 11.54 -8.06
C PRO A 424 -9.01 10.20 -8.77
N SER A 425 -8.11 10.14 -9.75
CA SER A 425 -7.85 8.95 -10.57
C SER A 425 -6.60 8.16 -10.18
N ALA A 426 -5.81 8.64 -9.22
CA ALA A 426 -4.53 8.00 -8.86
C ALA A 426 -4.75 6.78 -7.96
N GLN A 427 -3.94 5.74 -8.19
CA GLN A 427 -3.80 4.55 -7.34
C GLN A 427 -2.54 4.64 -6.46
N HIS A 428 -2.32 3.64 -5.60
CA HIS A 428 -1.26 3.65 -4.58
C HIS A 428 0.14 3.89 -5.13
N LEU A 429 0.50 3.20 -6.22
CA LEU A 429 1.86 3.22 -6.80
C LEU A 429 2.00 4.20 -7.97
N ASP A 430 0.93 4.88 -8.35
CA ASP A 430 0.96 5.81 -9.46
C ASP A 430 1.90 6.97 -9.15
N GLY A 431 2.71 7.36 -10.15
CA GLY A 431 3.65 8.47 -10.00
C GLY A 431 5.03 8.09 -9.48
N LEU A 432 5.31 6.83 -9.16
CA LEU A 432 6.65 6.37 -8.73
C LEU A 432 7.53 6.01 -9.93
N ASP A 433 8.85 6.19 -9.79
CA ASP A 433 9.83 5.94 -10.86
C ASP A 433 9.91 4.46 -11.29
N GLU A 434 9.55 3.53 -10.40
CA GLU A 434 9.43 2.12 -10.75
C GLU A 434 8.37 1.91 -11.84
N ALA A 435 7.35 2.77 -11.96
CA ALA A 435 6.40 2.75 -13.07
C ALA A 435 7.01 3.20 -14.42
N ARG A 436 8.09 4.01 -14.43
CA ARG A 436 8.77 4.45 -15.67
C ARG A 436 9.48 3.31 -16.38
N GLN A 437 10.03 2.34 -15.63
CA GLN A 437 10.79 1.24 -16.22
C GLN A 437 9.92 0.19 -16.91
N PHE A 438 8.67 0.00 -16.47
CA PHE A 438 7.82 -1.06 -17.00
C PHE A 438 6.81 -0.58 -18.06
N GLN A 439 6.41 0.71 -18.05
CA GLN A 439 5.44 1.26 -19.01
C GLN A 439 5.71 2.74 -19.33
N PRO A 440 6.73 3.07 -20.14
CA PRO A 440 7.08 4.45 -20.50
C PRO A 440 5.96 5.20 -21.23
N GLN A 441 4.95 4.50 -21.77
CA GLN A 441 3.76 5.12 -22.39
C GLN A 441 2.66 5.51 -21.37
N ARG A 442 2.77 5.13 -20.09
CA ARG A 442 1.78 5.45 -19.03
C ARG A 442 2.11 6.68 -18.19
N LEU A 443 3.07 7.51 -18.60
CA LEU A 443 3.36 8.79 -17.94
C LEU A 443 3.45 9.88 -19.03
N PRO A 444 2.81 11.06 -18.87
CA PRO A 444 2.38 11.70 -17.62
C PRO A 444 0.90 12.11 -17.62
N PRO A 445 0.27 12.12 -16.43
CA PRO A 445 0.31 13.40 -15.72
C PRO A 445 0.62 13.37 -14.21
N ILE A 446 0.66 12.20 -13.56
CA ILE A 446 0.81 12.09 -12.09
C ILE A 446 2.23 12.44 -11.58
N PRO A 447 3.36 11.91 -12.12
CA PRO A 447 4.69 12.30 -11.64
C PRO A 447 4.99 13.79 -11.81
N GLN A 448 4.51 14.39 -12.90
CA GLN A 448 4.64 15.84 -13.12
C GLN A 448 3.87 16.63 -12.06
N THR A 449 2.70 16.11 -11.66
CA THR A 449 1.90 16.69 -10.58
C THR A 449 2.66 16.62 -9.25
N PHE A 450 3.21 15.48 -8.86
CA PHE A 450 4.01 15.37 -7.63
C PHE A 450 5.26 16.25 -7.64
N ALA A 451 5.96 16.35 -8.78
CA ALA A 451 7.09 17.25 -8.94
C ALA A 451 6.68 18.73 -8.77
N ARG A 452 5.56 19.15 -9.36
CA ARG A 452 5.03 20.51 -9.21
C ARG A 452 4.58 20.79 -7.78
N LEU A 453 3.82 19.89 -7.16
CA LEU A 453 3.37 20.04 -5.78
C LEU A 453 4.57 20.14 -4.82
N SER A 454 5.56 19.26 -4.98
CA SER A 454 6.81 19.29 -4.20
C SER A 454 7.51 20.64 -4.33
N ARG A 455 7.68 21.13 -5.56
CA ARG A 455 8.27 22.45 -5.81
C ARG A 455 7.52 23.56 -5.08
N GLU A 456 6.22 23.69 -5.32
CA GLU A 456 5.45 24.83 -4.79
C GLU A 456 5.41 24.82 -3.26
N PHE A 457 5.28 23.62 -2.67
CA PHE A 457 5.29 23.42 -1.23
C PHE A 457 6.64 23.79 -0.61
N PHE A 458 7.75 23.20 -1.07
CA PHE A 458 9.05 23.46 -0.46
C PHE A 458 9.62 24.83 -0.79
N ARG A 459 9.31 25.41 -1.96
CA ARG A 459 9.63 26.82 -2.22
C ARG A 459 8.98 27.75 -1.21
N THR A 460 7.71 27.50 -0.87
CA THR A 460 6.97 28.30 0.10
C THR A 460 7.53 28.16 1.52
N HIS A 461 7.80 26.93 1.97
CA HIS A 461 8.09 26.70 3.39
C HIS A 461 9.58 26.65 3.74
N LEU A 462 10.48 26.47 2.77
CA LEU A 462 11.93 26.44 3.03
C LEU A 462 12.62 27.77 2.73
N PHE A 463 12.09 28.62 1.84
CA PHE A 463 12.71 29.89 1.48
C PHE A 463 12.07 31.06 2.25
N PRO A 464 12.86 31.87 2.99
CA PRO A 464 12.35 33.08 3.62
C PRO A 464 11.73 34.03 2.59
N GLY A 465 10.58 34.63 2.93
CA GLY A 465 9.91 35.63 2.08
C GLY A 465 9.21 35.08 0.85
N ALA A 466 9.15 33.75 0.67
CA ALA A 466 8.36 33.15 -0.40
C ALA A 466 6.86 33.45 -0.20
N PRO A 467 6.10 33.68 -1.29
CA PRO A 467 4.67 33.92 -1.20
C PRO A 467 3.94 32.70 -0.63
N PRO A 468 2.80 32.88 0.05
CA PRO A 468 2.03 31.78 0.62
C PRO A 468 1.57 30.80 -0.47
N LEU A 469 1.37 29.56 -0.08
CA LEU A 469 0.88 28.52 -0.97
C LEU A 469 -0.64 28.56 -0.99
N THR A 470 -1.19 29.12 -2.06
CA THR A 470 -2.63 29.21 -2.30
C THR A 470 -3.13 28.02 -3.12
N PRO A 471 -4.43 27.65 -3.04
CA PRO A 471 -4.99 26.62 -3.90
C PRO A 471 -4.75 26.88 -5.40
N ALA A 472 -4.75 28.14 -5.84
CA ALA A 472 -4.45 28.49 -7.23
C ALA A 472 -3.05 28.05 -7.68
N ARG A 473 -2.04 28.10 -6.80
CA ARG A 473 -0.67 27.65 -7.10
C ARG A 473 -0.54 26.12 -7.15
N LEU A 474 -1.49 25.39 -6.56
CA LEU A 474 -1.55 23.93 -6.62
C LEU A 474 -2.20 23.40 -7.90
N ARG A 475 -2.90 24.26 -8.66
CA ARG A 475 -3.58 23.87 -9.89
C ARG A 475 -2.60 23.24 -10.89
N GLN A 476 -2.99 22.12 -11.48
CA GLN A 476 -2.20 21.39 -12.47
C GLN A 476 -2.71 21.67 -13.89
N PRO A 477 -1.88 21.49 -14.93
CA PRO A 477 -2.31 21.67 -16.31
C PRO A 477 -3.02 20.45 -16.89
N THR A 478 -2.76 19.26 -16.35
CA THR A 478 -3.19 17.99 -16.97
C THR A 478 -4.06 17.12 -16.07
N LEU A 479 -4.16 17.41 -14.77
CA LEU A 479 -4.95 16.62 -13.82
C LEU A 479 -5.84 17.48 -12.93
N PRO A 480 -7.08 17.06 -12.67
CA PRO A 480 -7.88 17.66 -11.63
C PRO A 480 -7.32 17.29 -10.26
N LEU A 481 -7.37 18.23 -9.32
CA LEU A 481 -7.07 18.00 -7.91
C LEU A 481 -8.27 18.39 -7.05
N ARG A 482 -8.54 17.62 -6.01
CA ARG A 482 -9.37 18.10 -4.91
C ARG A 482 -8.46 18.58 -3.79
N VAL A 483 -8.69 19.78 -3.32
CA VAL A 483 -7.83 20.42 -2.31
C VAL A 483 -8.69 20.89 -1.15
N PHE A 484 -8.24 20.55 0.05
CA PHE A 484 -8.62 21.26 1.27
C PHE A 484 -7.36 21.94 1.81
N ALA A 485 -7.43 23.26 1.98
CA ALA A 485 -6.40 24.01 2.68
C ALA A 485 -7.02 24.48 3.99
N ALA A 486 -6.36 24.17 5.12
CA ALA A 486 -6.86 24.61 6.42
C ALA A 486 -6.99 26.15 6.41
N PRO A 487 -8.13 26.70 6.85
CA PRO A 487 -8.31 28.14 6.93
C PRO A 487 -7.24 28.77 7.85
N PRO A 488 -6.82 30.01 7.57
CA PRO A 488 -5.73 30.68 8.28
C PRO A 488 -5.97 30.88 9.77
#